data_AF-A0A535TZI0-F1
#
_entry.id   AF-A0A535TZI0-F1
#
_cell.length_a   1.000
_cell.length_b   1.000
_cell.length_c   1.000
_cell.angle_alpha   90.00
_cell.angle_beta   90.00
_cell.angle_gamma   90.00
#
_symmetry.space_group_name_H-M   'P 1'
#
loop_
_entity.id
_entity.type
_entity.pdbx_description
1 polymer ?
#
loop_
_entity_poly.entity_id
_entity_poly.type
_entity_poly.pdbx_seq_one_letter_code
_entity_poly.pdbx_strand_id
1 'polypeptide(L)'
;MPGPTSRAASPTSSRRSAVSSPTRTGEVSINESKTVIYTRPRGLHLEQAGVIKGERMAAPLFDVAMVAYQVDPARLRHPLSIYIPKSESADEALWWRDLFRAIAQARGWPQDYIKCMALVESHPIAYQMEEFAYNLREHMMGLNLGRWDYMASLIDFTLADPNWVLPDRNTIPHDVAFFQAVREVMPEVCHKRGMLAIGGMTALYPSREDAELNARALKVLEQDKKNEANSLMDGAWTGHPDQNEIAVNQFPYPNQIQARRKDADIHRDLRPSPQGVGKRTLDGTRAAVRTVIRYRNGVLNGKGASLLDGYMEDLATDRIYRYMIAQRTLHMVKVPDASGSEVTHSPDLVSQLFDEELDRLLRDSPTNGDTSAADSFRKARDLSEGMVPLEGNPGRAPAHSQAALAARSRFNTRMQAPAQPPADLLPVQRRATLAYRALRLWAVPLLYSMFDIRVEGRERIPTDRNYVLIANHLNWLDSFAILATFPTEPRVHFLGDTTILVTRKVQWAMVKSVGGFIPVNRQARPDTVLFHHANQCLQRGGVIAMYPEGNYGLKEGELLPFKKGFAHFATENQVPVLPVALSGTKDLWLRKPVRLVIGEPIESDGR
;
A
#
# COMPACT_ATOMS: atom_id res chain seq x y z
N MET A 1 -34.46 69.94 -35.84
CA MET A 1 -33.25 69.11 -35.96
C MET A 1 -32.81 68.65 -34.56
N PRO A 2 -33.27 67.48 -34.09
CA PRO A 2 -32.63 66.75 -33.00
C PRO A 2 -31.92 65.49 -33.52
N GLY A 3 -30.84 65.09 -32.87
CA GLY A 3 -30.23 63.77 -33.01
C GLY A 3 -28.90 63.66 -32.25
N PRO A 4 -28.39 62.45 -31.94
CA PRO A 4 -29.12 61.19 -31.82
C PRO A 4 -28.78 60.35 -30.56
N THR A 5 -29.61 59.33 -30.45
CA THR A 5 -29.85 58.25 -29.48
C THR A 5 -28.66 57.39 -29.02
N SER A 6 -28.76 56.97 -27.74
CA SER A 6 -27.99 55.89 -27.11
C SER A 6 -28.38 54.50 -27.64
N ARG A 7 -27.40 53.63 -27.89
CA ARG A 7 -27.61 52.18 -28.04
C ARG A 7 -26.81 51.41 -26.98
N ALA A 8 -27.55 50.64 -26.19
CA ALA A 8 -27.05 49.62 -25.29
C ALA A 8 -26.39 48.48 -26.10
N ALA A 9 -25.21 48.03 -25.65
CA ALA A 9 -24.57 46.82 -26.15
C ALA A 9 -25.18 45.60 -25.45
N SER A 10 -25.77 44.71 -26.24
CA SER A 10 -26.24 43.39 -25.84
C SER A 10 -25.07 42.46 -25.50
N PRO A 11 -25.18 41.58 -24.49
CA PRO A 11 -24.16 40.59 -24.21
C PRO A 11 -24.21 39.50 -25.29
N THR A 12 -23.08 39.30 -25.95
CA THR A 12 -22.86 38.23 -26.92
C THR A 12 -23.01 36.87 -26.24
N SER A 13 -24.00 36.09 -26.68
CA SER A 13 -24.15 34.69 -26.30
C SER A 13 -23.00 33.88 -26.89
N SER A 14 -22.05 33.48 -26.05
CA SER A 14 -21.04 32.48 -26.41
C SER A 14 -21.75 31.16 -26.69
N ARG A 15 -21.81 30.76 -27.97
CA ARG A 15 -22.30 29.43 -28.37
C ARG A 15 -21.50 28.36 -27.63
N ARG A 16 -22.15 27.67 -26.69
CA ARG A 16 -21.63 26.39 -26.17
C ARG A 16 -21.89 25.33 -27.24
N SER A 17 -20.84 24.66 -27.66
CA SER A 17 -20.87 23.50 -28.54
C SER A 17 -21.72 22.40 -27.89
N ALA A 18 -22.90 22.15 -28.45
CA ALA A 18 -23.69 20.95 -28.17
C ALA A 18 -22.91 19.73 -28.65
N VAL A 19 -22.86 18.68 -27.84
CA VAL A 19 -22.37 17.37 -28.26
C VAL A 19 -23.46 16.75 -29.14
N SER A 20 -23.30 16.81 -30.46
CA SER A 20 -24.20 16.14 -31.39
C SER A 20 -23.80 14.68 -31.56
N SER A 21 -24.59 13.75 -31.02
CA SER A 21 -24.48 12.32 -31.33
C SER A 21 -25.40 11.97 -32.51
N PRO A 22 -24.93 11.23 -33.52
CA PRO A 22 -25.77 10.82 -34.63
C PRO A 22 -26.59 9.57 -34.24
N THR A 23 -27.79 9.80 -33.67
CA THR A 23 -29.03 8.99 -33.77
C THR A 23 -29.98 9.24 -32.57
N ARG A 24 -30.46 10.47 -32.40
CA ARG A 24 -31.80 10.84 -31.89
C ARG A 24 -31.86 12.36 -31.84
N THR A 25 -32.88 12.95 -32.44
CA THR A 25 -33.14 14.39 -32.57
C THR A 25 -33.50 15.10 -31.25
N GLY A 26 -33.03 14.60 -30.10
CA GLY A 26 -33.32 15.19 -28.80
C GLY A 26 -32.18 16.10 -28.33
N GLU A 27 -32.48 17.37 -28.10
CA GLU A 27 -31.60 18.23 -27.30
C GLU A 27 -31.56 17.68 -25.86
N VAL A 28 -30.36 17.35 -25.36
CA VAL A 28 -30.17 16.92 -23.98
C VAL A 28 -29.76 18.12 -23.15
N SER A 29 -30.60 18.50 -22.18
CA SER A 29 -30.35 19.61 -21.25
C SER A 29 -30.03 19.11 -19.84
N ILE A 30 -29.39 19.96 -19.04
CA ILE A 30 -29.12 19.69 -17.61
C ILE A 30 -30.26 20.29 -16.80
N ASN A 31 -31.00 19.45 -16.10
CA ASN A 31 -32.04 19.88 -15.15
C ASN A 31 -31.42 20.39 -13.85
N GLU A 32 -32.08 21.35 -13.20
CA GLU A 32 -31.67 21.78 -11.86
C GLU A 32 -31.78 20.60 -10.88
N SER A 33 -30.73 20.36 -10.11
CA SER A 33 -30.62 19.18 -9.24
C SER A 33 -29.91 19.52 -7.94
N LYS A 34 -30.29 18.82 -6.87
CA LYS A 34 -29.58 18.86 -5.57
C LYS A 34 -28.36 17.92 -5.54
N THR A 35 -28.05 17.25 -6.66
CA THR A 35 -26.92 16.33 -6.75
C THR A 35 -25.61 17.09 -6.62
N VAL A 36 -24.76 16.64 -5.69
CA VAL A 36 -23.41 17.16 -5.53
C VAL A 36 -22.50 16.51 -6.56
N ILE A 37 -21.67 17.32 -7.22
CA ILE A 37 -20.73 16.84 -8.23
C ILE A 37 -19.37 16.64 -7.58
N TYR A 38 -18.86 15.41 -7.64
CA TYR A 38 -17.47 15.10 -7.31
C TYR A 38 -16.66 14.90 -8.59
N THR A 39 -15.45 15.47 -8.62
CA THR A 39 -14.49 15.24 -9.70
C THR A 39 -13.38 14.31 -9.24
N ARG A 40 -13.16 13.21 -9.97
CA ARG A 40 -12.08 12.25 -9.70
C ARG A 40 -10.87 12.55 -10.59
N PRO A 41 -9.80 13.22 -10.10
CA PRO A 41 -8.56 13.40 -10.85
C PRO A 41 -7.85 12.06 -11.09
N ARG A 42 -6.81 12.08 -11.92
CA ARG A 42 -5.86 10.96 -12.04
C ARG A 42 -5.09 10.76 -10.72
N GLY A 43 -4.64 9.52 -10.47
CA GLY A 43 -3.85 9.20 -9.27
C GLY A 43 -2.41 9.71 -9.33
N LEU A 44 -1.73 9.74 -8.18
CA LEU A 44 -0.37 10.29 -8.02
C LEU A 44 0.71 9.60 -8.86
N HIS A 45 0.48 8.35 -9.25
CA HIS A 45 1.38 7.57 -10.09
C HIS A 45 1.34 7.97 -11.58
N LEU A 46 0.41 8.84 -12.00
CA LEU A 46 0.30 9.31 -13.38
C LEU A 46 0.96 10.69 -13.55
N GLU A 47 1.58 10.88 -14.71
CA GLU A 47 2.24 12.12 -15.10
C GLU A 47 1.44 12.86 -16.19
N GLN A 48 1.47 14.19 -16.15
CA GLN A 48 1.00 15.08 -17.21
C GLN A 48 2.19 15.75 -17.89
N ALA A 49 2.32 15.56 -19.19
CA ALA A 49 3.29 16.26 -20.04
C ALA A 49 2.62 17.40 -20.83
N GLY A 50 3.41 18.29 -21.43
CA GLY A 50 2.93 19.28 -22.40
C GLY A 50 2.34 20.57 -21.82
N VAL A 51 2.31 20.71 -20.48
CA VAL A 51 1.97 21.98 -19.81
C VAL A 51 3.18 22.91 -19.80
N ILE A 52 4.32 22.41 -19.33
CA ILE A 52 5.62 23.07 -19.39
C ILE A 52 6.48 22.28 -20.39
N LYS A 53 7.12 22.98 -21.32
CA LYS A 53 7.90 22.35 -22.39
C LYS A 53 9.06 21.56 -21.79
N GLY A 54 9.11 20.26 -22.07
CA GLY A 54 10.19 19.37 -21.62
C GLY A 54 10.01 18.81 -20.21
N GLU A 55 8.97 19.23 -19.48
CA GLU A 55 8.73 18.78 -18.11
C GLU A 55 7.50 17.88 -18.02
N ARG A 56 7.50 17.04 -16.99
CA ARG A 56 6.37 16.22 -16.57
C ARG A 56 6.03 16.57 -15.13
N MET A 57 4.75 16.67 -14.83
CA MET A 57 4.24 16.95 -13.47
C MET A 57 3.26 15.87 -13.04
N ALA A 58 2.96 15.80 -11.74
CA ALA A 58 1.90 14.93 -11.25
C ALA A 58 0.58 15.26 -11.95
N ALA A 59 -0.02 14.28 -12.63
CA ALA A 59 -1.31 14.44 -13.30
C ALA A 59 -2.43 15.01 -12.40
N PRO A 60 -2.58 14.59 -11.12
CA PRO A 60 -3.60 15.18 -10.24
C PRO A 60 -3.44 16.68 -10.02
N LEU A 61 -2.20 17.20 -10.03
CA LEU A 61 -1.95 18.64 -9.92
C LEU A 61 -2.67 19.39 -11.04
N PHE A 62 -2.48 18.90 -12.27
CA PHE A 62 -3.11 19.48 -13.46
C PHE A 62 -4.64 19.34 -13.40
N ASP A 63 -5.15 18.14 -13.08
CA ASP A 63 -6.59 17.87 -13.09
C ASP A 63 -7.35 18.74 -12.08
N VAL A 64 -6.86 18.81 -10.84
CA VAL A 64 -7.52 19.61 -9.79
C VAL A 64 -7.39 21.10 -10.09
N ALA A 65 -6.23 21.57 -10.55
CA ALA A 65 -6.05 22.97 -10.93
C ALA A 65 -6.98 23.36 -12.09
N MET A 66 -7.08 22.54 -13.14
CA MET A 66 -7.95 22.83 -14.28
C MET A 66 -9.41 22.99 -13.86
N VAL A 67 -9.92 22.11 -12.98
CA VAL A 67 -11.28 22.22 -12.46
C VAL A 67 -11.42 23.46 -11.58
N ALA A 68 -10.53 23.64 -10.60
CA ALA A 68 -10.58 24.76 -9.67
C ALA A 68 -10.56 26.13 -10.37
N TYR A 69 -9.82 26.25 -11.47
CA TYR A 69 -9.74 27.51 -12.22
C TYR A 69 -10.94 27.79 -13.12
N GLN A 70 -11.71 26.75 -13.49
CA GLN A 70 -12.87 26.85 -14.38
C GLN A 70 -14.21 26.91 -13.62
N VAL A 71 -14.24 26.51 -12.36
CA VAL A 71 -15.46 26.59 -11.55
C VAL A 71 -15.67 28.01 -11.00
N ASP A 72 -16.95 28.39 -10.98
CA ASP A 72 -17.45 29.59 -10.31
C ASP A 72 -18.14 29.16 -9.00
N PRO A 73 -17.56 29.48 -7.83
CA PRO A 73 -18.16 29.19 -6.52
C PRO A 73 -19.59 29.70 -6.35
N ALA A 74 -19.98 30.81 -7.01
CA ALA A 74 -21.34 31.34 -6.91
C ALA A 74 -22.36 30.44 -7.63
N ARG A 75 -21.90 29.65 -8.60
CA ARG A 75 -22.73 28.70 -9.36
C ARG A 75 -22.67 27.29 -8.80
N LEU A 76 -21.51 26.89 -8.29
CA LEU A 76 -21.29 25.63 -7.60
C LEU A 76 -21.90 25.76 -6.19
N ARG A 77 -23.20 25.47 -6.04
CA ARG A 77 -23.94 25.58 -4.76
C ARG A 77 -23.47 24.62 -3.65
N HIS A 78 -22.25 24.09 -3.78
CA HIS A 78 -21.54 23.24 -2.84
C HIS A 78 -20.02 23.53 -2.97
N PRO A 79 -19.18 23.19 -1.98
CA PRO A 79 -17.74 23.36 -2.09
C PRO A 79 -17.16 22.50 -3.21
N LEU A 80 -16.00 22.88 -3.78
CA LEU A 80 -15.35 22.06 -4.80
C LEU A 80 -15.02 20.69 -4.22
N SER A 81 -15.61 19.64 -4.79
CA SER A 81 -15.57 18.29 -4.22
C SER A 81 -14.72 17.35 -5.09
N ILE A 82 -13.68 16.77 -4.49
CA ILE A 82 -12.68 15.93 -5.15
C ILE A 82 -12.80 14.47 -4.67
N TYR A 83 -12.65 13.51 -5.59
CA TYR A 83 -12.58 12.09 -5.28
C TYR A 83 -11.16 11.59 -5.46
N ILE A 84 -10.44 11.31 -4.39
CA ILE A 84 -9.02 10.93 -4.44
C ILE A 84 -8.88 9.43 -4.74
N PRO A 85 -8.22 9.03 -5.85
CA PRO A 85 -8.01 7.61 -6.17
C PRO A 85 -6.62 7.10 -5.78
N LYS A 86 -6.53 5.79 -5.57
CA LYS A 86 -5.27 5.00 -5.56
C LYS A 86 -4.18 5.46 -4.58
N SER A 87 -4.53 6.14 -3.49
CA SER A 87 -3.53 6.43 -2.46
C SER A 87 -3.02 5.13 -1.82
N GLU A 88 -1.72 5.02 -1.53
CA GLU A 88 -1.14 3.83 -0.91
C GLU A 88 -0.61 4.09 0.51
N SER A 89 -0.42 5.34 0.91
CA SER A 89 0.08 5.71 2.23
C SER A 89 -0.70 6.88 2.85
N ALA A 90 -0.71 6.96 4.18
CA ALA A 90 -1.24 8.10 4.91
C ALA A 90 -0.49 9.41 4.61
N ASP A 91 0.78 9.35 4.23
CA ASP A 91 1.59 10.52 3.95
C ASP A 91 1.19 11.20 2.64
N GLU A 92 0.66 10.46 1.67
CA GLU A 92 0.09 11.03 0.43
C GLU A 92 -1.06 12.00 0.71
N ALA A 93 -1.76 11.84 1.84
CA ALA A 93 -2.78 12.78 2.29
C ALA A 93 -2.20 14.19 2.54
N LEU A 94 -0.94 14.30 2.97
CA LEU A 94 -0.26 15.58 3.17
C LEU A 94 -0.04 16.29 1.84
N TRP A 95 0.32 15.55 0.79
CA TRP A 95 0.45 16.11 -0.56
C TRP A 95 -0.89 16.66 -1.05
N TRP A 96 -1.98 15.91 -0.87
CA TRP A 96 -3.32 16.37 -1.25
C TRP A 96 -3.75 17.61 -0.46
N ARG A 97 -3.48 17.64 0.84
CA ARG A 97 -3.75 18.80 1.71
C ARG A 97 -3.01 20.03 1.21
N ASP A 98 -1.71 19.89 0.93
CA ASP A 98 -0.87 21.01 0.52
C ASP A 98 -1.29 21.53 -0.87
N LEU A 99 -1.68 20.64 -1.79
CA LEU A 99 -2.30 21.00 -3.06
C LEU A 99 -3.59 21.82 -2.84
N PHE A 100 -4.51 21.32 -2.02
CA PHE A 100 -5.80 21.99 -1.80
C PHE A 100 -5.62 23.37 -1.17
N ARG A 101 -4.74 23.49 -0.17
CA ARG A 101 -4.41 24.76 0.48
C ARG A 101 -3.74 25.73 -0.49
N ALA A 102 -2.82 25.26 -1.33
CA ALA A 102 -2.17 26.09 -2.34
C ALA A 102 -3.18 26.64 -3.36
N ILE A 103 -4.11 25.81 -3.84
CA ILE A 103 -5.18 26.25 -4.76
C ILE A 103 -6.12 27.23 -4.06
N ALA A 104 -6.55 26.93 -2.82
CA ALA A 104 -7.43 27.81 -2.07
C ALA A 104 -6.79 29.19 -1.86
N GLN A 105 -5.51 29.22 -1.47
CA GLN A 105 -4.74 30.46 -1.33
C GLN A 105 -4.66 31.22 -2.65
N ALA A 106 -4.30 30.54 -3.75
CA ALA A 106 -4.18 31.17 -5.07
C ALA A 106 -5.51 31.72 -5.61
N ARG A 107 -6.63 31.13 -5.19
CA ARG A 107 -7.99 31.54 -5.56
C ARG A 107 -8.63 32.54 -4.58
N GLY A 108 -7.98 32.84 -3.46
CA GLY A 108 -8.58 33.63 -2.38
C GLY A 108 -9.78 32.96 -1.72
N TRP A 109 -9.85 31.63 -1.75
CA TRP A 109 -10.91 30.85 -1.11
C TRP A 109 -10.60 30.57 0.36
N PRO A 110 -11.61 30.22 1.18
CA PRO A 110 -11.39 29.61 2.47
C PRO A 110 -10.44 28.41 2.34
N GLN A 111 -9.52 28.24 3.30
CA GLN A 111 -8.49 27.18 3.26
C GLN A 111 -9.10 25.79 3.13
N ASP A 112 -10.30 25.58 3.66
CA ASP A 112 -11.03 24.32 3.66
C ASP A 112 -12.13 24.24 2.58
N TYR A 113 -12.14 25.16 1.61
CA TYR A 113 -13.16 25.24 0.55
C TYR A 113 -13.19 23.99 -0.35
N ILE A 114 -12.04 23.34 -0.55
CA ILE A 114 -12.00 22.07 -1.29
C ILE A 114 -12.33 20.96 -0.31
N LYS A 115 -13.37 20.17 -0.59
CA LYS A 115 -13.75 18.99 0.18
C LYS A 115 -13.42 17.72 -0.61
N CYS A 116 -13.22 16.60 0.07
CA CYS A 116 -12.88 15.36 -0.61
C CYS A 116 -13.44 14.09 0.02
N MET A 117 -13.66 13.10 -0.82
CA MET A 117 -13.71 11.69 -0.44
C MET A 117 -12.47 10.98 -0.97
N ALA A 118 -12.04 9.91 -0.31
CA ALA A 118 -10.90 9.11 -0.76
C ALA A 118 -11.27 7.64 -0.93
N LEU A 119 -10.75 7.02 -2.00
CA LEU A 119 -10.94 5.61 -2.28
C LEU A 119 -9.98 4.76 -1.44
N VAL A 120 -10.53 3.90 -0.61
CA VAL A 120 -9.87 2.73 -0.01
C VAL A 120 -9.87 1.63 -1.06
N GLU A 121 -8.98 1.78 -2.03
CA GLU A 121 -8.86 0.89 -3.19
C GLU A 121 -7.43 0.38 -3.41
N SER A 122 -6.55 0.63 -2.45
CA SER A 122 -5.23 0.02 -2.37
C SER A 122 -5.15 -0.81 -1.09
N HIS A 123 -4.47 -1.95 -1.14
CA HIS A 123 -4.35 -2.82 0.02
C HIS A 123 -3.63 -2.13 1.21
N PRO A 124 -2.51 -1.40 1.01
CA PRO A 124 -1.82 -0.74 2.12
C PRO A 124 -2.65 0.37 2.80
N ILE A 125 -3.41 1.16 2.03
CA ILE A 125 -4.20 2.27 2.62
C ILE A 125 -5.32 1.77 3.54
N ALA A 126 -5.81 0.54 3.36
CA ALA A 126 -6.79 -0.06 4.26
C ALA A 126 -6.27 -0.24 5.69
N TYR A 127 -4.96 -0.27 5.92
CA TYR A 127 -4.37 -0.29 7.27
C TYR A 127 -4.04 1.11 7.82
N GLN A 128 -4.18 2.14 6.99
CA GLN A 128 -3.80 3.52 7.32
C GLN A 128 -4.95 4.51 7.09
N MET A 129 -6.20 4.02 7.10
CA MET A 129 -7.39 4.80 6.81
C MET A 129 -7.54 5.98 7.80
N GLU A 130 -7.30 5.72 9.09
CA GLU A 130 -7.46 6.72 10.15
C GLU A 130 -6.38 7.80 10.06
N GLU A 131 -5.13 7.43 9.80
CA GLU A 131 -4.00 8.34 9.63
C GLU A 131 -4.13 9.17 8.35
N PHE A 132 -4.54 8.57 7.23
CA PHE A 132 -4.81 9.29 5.98
C PHE A 132 -5.91 10.35 6.20
N ALA A 133 -7.01 9.96 6.84
CA ALA A 133 -8.10 10.87 7.16
C ALA A 133 -7.65 11.98 8.12
N TYR A 134 -6.84 11.66 9.12
CA TYR A 134 -6.30 12.64 10.07
C TYR A 134 -5.42 13.69 9.39
N ASN A 135 -4.55 13.26 8.47
CA ASN A 135 -3.64 14.14 7.73
C ASN A 135 -4.37 15.13 6.80
N LEU A 136 -5.57 14.75 6.32
CA LEU A 136 -6.41 15.55 5.41
C LEU A 136 -7.72 16.06 6.06
N ARG A 137 -7.83 15.99 7.39
CA ARG A 137 -9.08 16.16 8.17
C ARG A 137 -9.88 17.45 7.92
N GLU A 138 -9.25 18.53 7.49
CA GLU A 138 -9.94 19.80 7.18
C GLU A 138 -10.78 19.72 5.89
N HIS A 139 -10.42 18.79 5.00
CA HIS A 139 -11.02 18.61 3.69
C HIS A 139 -11.87 17.32 3.59
N MET A 140 -11.59 16.33 4.44
CA MET A 140 -12.22 15.00 4.37
C MET A 140 -13.71 14.99 4.72
N MET A 141 -14.49 14.35 3.85
CA MET A 141 -15.92 14.08 4.03
C MET A 141 -16.22 12.60 4.26
N GLY A 142 -15.36 11.71 3.75
CA GLY A 142 -15.63 10.27 3.76
C GLY A 142 -14.60 9.42 3.04
N LEU A 143 -14.74 8.11 3.21
CA LEU A 143 -13.99 7.08 2.49
C LEU A 143 -14.94 6.26 1.62
N ASN A 144 -14.41 5.66 0.56
CA ASN A 144 -15.15 4.80 -0.35
C ASN A 144 -14.41 3.52 -0.65
N LEU A 145 -15.10 2.39 -0.65
CA LEU A 145 -14.50 1.08 -0.88
C LEU A 145 -14.50 0.71 -2.37
N GLY A 146 -13.33 0.65 -3.00
CA GLY A 146 -13.18 0.23 -4.39
C GLY A 146 -12.95 -1.27 -4.53
N ARG A 147 -13.90 -2.05 -5.05
CA ARG A 147 -13.80 -3.54 -5.11
C ARG A 147 -12.63 -4.05 -5.96
N TRP A 148 -12.61 -3.73 -7.25
CA TRP A 148 -11.66 -4.33 -8.18
C TRP A 148 -10.24 -3.81 -8.00
N ASP A 149 -10.07 -2.51 -7.76
CA ASP A 149 -8.75 -1.96 -7.48
C ASP A 149 -8.19 -2.47 -6.14
N TYR A 150 -9.03 -2.60 -5.09
CA TYR A 150 -8.58 -3.20 -3.82
C TYR A 150 -8.12 -4.65 -4.02
N MET A 151 -8.91 -5.46 -4.73
CA MET A 151 -8.53 -6.85 -5.03
C MET A 151 -7.27 -6.92 -5.90
N ALA A 152 -7.13 -6.05 -6.90
CA ALA A 152 -5.92 -5.98 -7.72
C ALA A 152 -4.70 -5.58 -6.90
N SER A 153 -4.82 -4.59 -6.01
CA SER A 153 -3.76 -4.16 -5.11
C SER A 153 -3.40 -5.24 -4.08
N LEU A 154 -4.39 -6.02 -3.61
CA LEU A 154 -4.15 -7.16 -2.74
C LEU A 154 -3.39 -8.28 -3.46
N ILE A 155 -3.75 -8.61 -4.70
CA ILE A 155 -2.96 -9.55 -5.52
C ILE A 155 -1.54 -9.03 -5.68
N ASP A 156 -1.38 -7.75 -6.02
CA ASP A 156 -0.08 -7.13 -6.25
C ASP A 156 0.80 -7.18 -4.98
N PHE A 157 0.23 -6.87 -3.82
CA PHE A 157 0.90 -6.97 -2.53
C PHE A 157 1.31 -8.41 -2.19
N THR A 158 0.50 -9.39 -2.58
CA THR A 158 0.71 -10.82 -2.31
C THR A 158 1.27 -11.59 -3.51
N LEU A 159 1.75 -10.89 -4.53
CA LEU A 159 2.06 -11.47 -5.85
C LEU A 159 3.06 -12.64 -5.74
N ALA A 160 4.04 -12.52 -4.84
CA ALA A 160 5.08 -13.51 -4.62
C ALA A 160 4.67 -14.67 -3.69
N ASP A 161 3.52 -14.62 -3.03
CA ASP A 161 3.07 -15.65 -2.09
C ASP A 161 2.22 -16.72 -2.80
N PRO A 162 2.70 -17.97 -2.92
CA PRO A 162 1.97 -19.04 -3.59
C PRO A 162 0.68 -19.47 -2.87
N ASN A 163 0.51 -19.12 -1.59
CA ASN A 163 -0.70 -19.42 -0.84
C ASN A 163 -1.84 -18.44 -1.14
N TRP A 164 -1.54 -17.34 -1.83
CA TRP A 164 -2.42 -16.20 -2.06
C TRP A 164 -2.90 -16.08 -3.51
N VAL A 165 -3.17 -17.20 -4.18
CA VAL A 165 -3.68 -17.20 -5.56
C VAL A 165 -5.20 -17.01 -5.59
N LEU A 166 -5.68 -15.90 -6.15
CA LEU A 166 -7.13 -15.66 -6.26
C LEU A 166 -7.82 -16.56 -7.31
N PRO A 167 -9.10 -16.93 -7.06
CA PRO A 167 -9.93 -17.64 -8.03
C PRO A 167 -10.34 -16.72 -9.20
N ASP A 168 -11.08 -17.27 -10.16
CA ASP A 168 -11.68 -16.54 -11.27
C ASP A 168 -12.52 -15.37 -10.72
N ARG A 169 -12.28 -14.14 -11.19
CA ARG A 169 -12.87 -12.88 -10.69
C ARG A 169 -14.39 -13.01 -10.50
N ASN A 170 -15.06 -13.54 -11.51
CA ASN A 170 -16.52 -13.63 -11.57
C ASN A 170 -17.10 -14.72 -10.66
N THR A 171 -16.25 -15.55 -10.05
CA THR A 171 -16.66 -16.57 -9.07
C THR A 171 -16.45 -16.13 -7.62
N ILE A 172 -15.85 -14.96 -7.40
CA ILE A 172 -15.62 -14.40 -6.06
C ILE A 172 -16.96 -13.86 -5.51
N PRO A 173 -17.46 -14.41 -4.39
CA PRO A 173 -18.66 -13.89 -3.74
C PRO A 173 -18.50 -12.42 -3.33
N HIS A 174 -19.62 -11.69 -3.27
CA HIS A 174 -19.61 -10.27 -2.91
C HIS A 174 -19.32 -10.04 -1.41
N ASP A 175 -19.51 -11.06 -0.59
CA ASP A 175 -19.31 -11.13 0.86
C ASP A 175 -18.06 -11.92 1.26
N VAL A 176 -17.14 -12.15 0.31
CA VAL A 176 -15.88 -12.85 0.58
C VAL A 176 -15.12 -12.24 1.77
N ALA A 177 -14.57 -13.09 2.64
CA ALA A 177 -14.03 -12.71 3.95
C ALA A 177 -13.03 -11.54 3.90
N PHE A 178 -12.07 -11.53 2.97
CA PHE A 178 -11.06 -10.45 2.88
C PHE A 178 -11.66 -9.12 2.44
N PHE A 179 -12.73 -9.13 1.63
CA PHE A 179 -13.42 -7.92 1.22
C PHE A 179 -14.41 -7.45 2.29
N GLN A 180 -15.11 -8.40 2.92
CA GLN A 180 -16.03 -8.14 4.03
C GLN A 180 -15.29 -7.56 5.24
N ALA A 181 -14.06 -8.00 5.52
CA ALA A 181 -13.25 -7.43 6.59
C ALA A 181 -13.04 -5.92 6.42
N VAL A 182 -12.68 -5.45 5.22
CA VAL A 182 -12.53 -4.00 4.95
C VAL A 182 -13.88 -3.29 5.01
N ARG A 183 -14.95 -3.92 4.51
CA ARG A 183 -16.32 -3.40 4.57
C ARG A 183 -16.80 -3.20 6.00
N GLU A 184 -16.32 -3.98 6.97
CA GLU A 184 -16.66 -3.83 8.39
C GLU A 184 -15.74 -2.85 9.13
N VAL A 185 -14.47 -2.76 8.74
CA VAL A 185 -13.50 -1.85 9.37
C VAL A 185 -13.68 -0.40 8.93
N MET A 186 -13.97 -0.15 7.66
CA MET A 186 -14.03 1.23 7.12
C MET A 186 -15.13 2.09 7.79
N PRO A 187 -16.37 1.60 7.99
CA PRO A 187 -17.40 2.36 8.71
C PRO A 187 -16.99 2.71 10.14
N GLU A 188 -16.33 1.79 10.84
CA GLU A 188 -15.83 2.04 12.19
C GLU A 188 -14.83 3.21 12.22
N VAL A 189 -13.88 3.25 11.28
CA VAL A 189 -12.92 4.35 11.12
C VAL A 189 -13.64 5.66 10.78
N CYS A 190 -14.58 5.62 9.82
CA CYS A 190 -15.29 6.79 9.36
C CYS A 190 -16.20 7.40 10.44
N HIS A 191 -17.08 6.59 11.02
CA HIS A 191 -18.11 7.04 11.95
C HIS A 191 -17.52 7.54 13.27
N LYS A 192 -16.39 6.96 13.72
CA LYS A 192 -15.60 7.50 14.84
C LYS A 192 -15.16 8.95 14.64
N ARG A 193 -15.05 9.40 13.39
CA ARG A 193 -14.58 10.73 13.01
C ARG A 193 -15.68 11.59 12.39
N GLY A 194 -16.93 11.14 12.40
CA GLY A 194 -18.05 11.86 11.79
C GLY A 194 -17.89 11.98 10.26
N MET A 195 -17.25 11.00 9.63
CA MET A 195 -17.09 10.89 8.17
C MET A 195 -18.04 9.85 7.60
N LEU A 196 -18.36 9.98 6.31
CA LEU A 196 -19.17 9.00 5.59
C LEU A 196 -18.33 7.78 5.15
N ALA A 197 -18.92 6.59 5.19
CA ALA A 197 -18.39 5.37 4.61
C ALA A 197 -19.25 4.92 3.42
N ILE A 198 -18.71 4.98 2.22
CA ILE A 198 -19.45 4.66 0.99
C ILE A 198 -19.02 3.29 0.45
N GLY A 199 -20.00 2.42 0.20
CA GLY A 199 -19.85 1.11 -0.43
C GLY A 199 -19.39 1.19 -1.89
N GLY A 200 -19.06 0.02 -2.44
CA GLY A 200 -18.43 -0.11 -3.74
C GLY A 200 -19.39 -0.10 -4.91
N MET A 201 -18.82 -0.26 -6.10
CA MET A 201 -19.54 -0.32 -7.37
C MET A 201 -20.15 -1.70 -7.62
N THR A 202 -21.40 -1.72 -8.08
CA THR A 202 -21.98 -2.89 -8.76
C THR A 202 -22.12 -2.56 -10.25
N ALA A 203 -21.18 -3.03 -11.08
CA ALA A 203 -21.01 -2.59 -12.48
C ALA A 203 -21.93 -3.30 -13.51
N LEU A 204 -23.01 -3.93 -13.04
CA LEU A 204 -23.97 -4.63 -13.90
C LEU A 204 -24.63 -3.62 -14.86
N TYR A 205 -24.75 -3.96 -16.13
CA TYR A 205 -25.52 -3.17 -17.09
C TYR A 205 -26.87 -3.84 -17.33
N PRO A 206 -28.00 -3.22 -16.96
CA PRO A 206 -29.33 -3.78 -17.18
C PRO A 206 -29.56 -4.06 -18.68
N SER A 207 -29.84 -5.32 -19.03
CA SER A 207 -30.32 -5.64 -20.38
C SER A 207 -31.78 -5.23 -20.51
N ARG A 208 -32.10 -4.45 -21.54
CA ARG A 208 -33.49 -4.11 -21.89
C ARG A 208 -34.15 -5.15 -22.79
N GLU A 209 -33.37 -6.10 -23.28
CA GLU A 209 -33.79 -7.14 -24.24
C GLU A 209 -34.05 -8.49 -23.55
N ASP A 210 -33.40 -8.76 -22.40
CA ASP A 210 -33.55 -9.99 -21.63
C ASP A 210 -34.04 -9.68 -20.21
N ALA A 211 -35.35 -9.83 -20.00
CA ALA A 211 -36.01 -9.54 -18.73
C ALA A 211 -35.57 -10.47 -17.59
N GLU A 212 -35.28 -11.75 -17.87
CA GLU A 212 -34.88 -12.71 -16.83
C GLU A 212 -33.44 -12.50 -16.38
N LEU A 213 -32.53 -12.22 -17.31
CA LEU A 213 -31.15 -11.87 -16.98
C LEU A 213 -31.09 -10.56 -16.20
N ASN A 214 -31.91 -9.58 -16.59
CA ASN A 214 -32.03 -8.32 -15.86
C ASN A 214 -32.58 -8.54 -14.45
N ALA A 215 -33.67 -9.30 -14.28
CA ALA A 215 -34.24 -9.58 -12.95
C ALA A 215 -33.23 -10.26 -12.00
N ARG A 216 -32.45 -11.23 -12.50
CA ARG A 216 -31.38 -11.87 -11.73
C ARG A 216 -30.28 -10.88 -11.34
N ALA A 217 -29.84 -10.04 -12.28
CA ALA A 217 -28.83 -9.01 -12.03
C ALA A 217 -29.27 -8.00 -10.96
N LEU A 218 -30.53 -7.53 -11.03
CA LEU A 218 -31.09 -6.59 -10.06
C LEU A 218 -31.21 -7.21 -8.66
N LYS A 219 -31.54 -8.51 -8.57
CA LYS A 219 -31.57 -9.22 -7.28
C LYS A 219 -30.18 -9.32 -6.65
N VAL A 220 -29.14 -9.57 -7.46
CA VAL A 220 -27.74 -9.60 -6.97
C VAL A 220 -27.30 -8.21 -6.51
N LEU A 221 -27.66 -7.16 -7.25
CA LEU A 221 -27.44 -5.77 -6.86
C LEU A 221 -28.10 -5.47 -5.50
N GLU A 222 -29.38 -5.79 -5.35
CA GLU A 222 -30.13 -5.56 -4.12
C GLU A 222 -29.47 -6.26 -2.91
N GLN A 223 -29.08 -7.52 -3.07
CA GLN A 223 -28.42 -8.30 -2.01
C GLN A 223 -27.06 -7.68 -1.61
N ASP A 224 -26.23 -7.30 -2.57
CA ASP A 224 -24.94 -6.67 -2.30
C ASP A 224 -25.12 -5.31 -1.60
N LYS A 225 -26.07 -4.49 -2.07
CA LYS A 225 -26.37 -3.19 -1.44
C LYS A 225 -26.96 -3.34 -0.05
N LYS A 226 -27.79 -4.36 0.18
CA LYS A 226 -28.29 -4.69 1.51
C LYS A 226 -27.16 -5.12 2.44
N ASN A 227 -26.19 -5.89 1.95
CA ASN A 227 -25.01 -6.25 2.73
C ASN A 227 -24.16 -5.01 3.10
N GLU A 228 -23.97 -4.07 2.17
CA GLU A 228 -23.30 -2.79 2.45
C GLU A 228 -24.02 -1.99 3.53
N ALA A 229 -25.34 -1.85 3.43
CA ALA A 229 -26.16 -1.17 4.45
C ALA A 229 -26.07 -1.87 5.82
N ASN A 230 -26.18 -3.20 5.86
CA ASN A 230 -26.06 -3.99 7.10
C ASN A 230 -24.65 -3.90 7.71
N SER A 231 -23.63 -3.62 6.89
CA SER A 231 -22.25 -3.37 7.34
C SER A 231 -22.04 -1.94 7.84
N LEU A 232 -23.09 -1.14 7.95
CA LEU A 232 -23.08 0.28 8.36
C LEU A 232 -22.48 1.25 7.32
N MET A 233 -22.43 0.91 6.04
CA MET A 233 -22.10 1.91 5.01
C MET A 233 -23.24 2.94 4.89
N ASP A 234 -22.91 4.21 4.64
CA ASP A 234 -23.86 5.31 4.48
C ASP A 234 -24.50 5.40 3.09
N GLY A 235 -23.89 4.75 2.10
CA GLY A 235 -24.36 4.75 0.72
C GLY A 235 -23.51 3.81 -0.15
N ALA A 236 -23.71 3.86 -1.47
CA ALA A 236 -23.02 2.99 -2.41
C ALA A 236 -22.84 3.62 -3.80
N TRP A 237 -22.01 3.00 -4.63
CA TRP A 237 -21.88 3.32 -6.05
C TRP A 237 -22.72 2.38 -6.93
N THR A 238 -23.28 2.97 -7.99
CA THR A 238 -24.04 2.32 -9.06
C THR A 238 -23.42 2.65 -10.42
N GLY A 239 -23.44 1.68 -11.34
CA GLY A 239 -22.79 1.82 -12.65
C GLY A 239 -23.72 2.40 -13.72
N HIS A 240 -25.03 2.43 -13.44
CA HIS A 240 -26.05 2.88 -14.36
C HIS A 240 -27.19 3.61 -13.63
N PRO A 241 -27.78 4.69 -14.19
CA PRO A 241 -28.85 5.44 -13.54
C PRO A 241 -30.06 4.59 -13.10
N ASP A 242 -30.46 3.59 -13.90
CA ASP A 242 -31.57 2.68 -13.60
C ASP A 242 -31.36 1.84 -12.32
N GLN A 243 -30.16 1.84 -11.73
CA GLN A 243 -29.84 1.15 -10.48
C GLN A 243 -29.98 2.03 -9.24
N ASN A 244 -30.07 3.35 -9.40
CA ASN A 244 -29.94 4.32 -8.29
C ASN A 244 -31.02 4.13 -7.24
N GLU A 245 -32.28 4.01 -7.66
CA GLU A 245 -33.41 3.85 -6.74
C GLU A 245 -33.33 2.55 -5.96
N ILE A 246 -32.99 1.44 -6.63
CA ILE A 246 -32.81 0.13 -6.00
C ILE A 246 -31.74 0.18 -4.91
N ALA A 247 -30.60 0.82 -5.22
CA ALA A 247 -29.52 0.99 -4.25
C ALA A 247 -29.95 1.87 -3.07
N VAL A 248 -30.52 3.05 -3.32
CA VAL A 248 -30.97 4.00 -2.29
C VAL A 248 -31.95 3.34 -1.31
N ASN A 249 -32.88 2.52 -1.81
CA ASN A 249 -33.89 1.84 -0.99
C ASN A 249 -33.29 0.83 0.01
N GLN A 250 -32.01 0.46 -0.12
CA GLN A 250 -31.35 -0.44 0.83
C GLN A 250 -30.75 0.29 2.03
N PHE A 251 -30.52 1.60 1.94
CA PHE A 251 -29.80 2.38 2.95
C PHE A 251 -30.75 3.21 3.83
N PRO A 252 -30.47 3.34 5.14
CA PRO A 252 -31.18 4.28 5.99
C PRO A 252 -30.93 5.74 5.57
N TYR A 253 -31.98 6.56 5.68
CA TYR A 253 -31.91 8.01 5.43
C TYR A 253 -31.79 8.80 6.75
N PRO A 254 -30.99 9.87 6.82
CA PRO A 254 -30.12 10.41 5.76
C PRO A 254 -28.76 9.71 5.62
N ASN A 255 -28.33 8.97 6.64
CA ASN A 255 -27.08 8.19 6.69
C ASN A 255 -27.04 7.36 7.99
N GLN A 256 -25.96 6.60 8.19
CA GLN A 256 -25.70 5.75 9.36
C GLN A 256 -24.51 6.25 10.19
N ILE A 257 -24.11 7.52 10.06
CA ILE A 257 -22.84 8.06 10.60
C ILE A 257 -22.68 7.96 12.12
N GLN A 258 -23.80 7.83 12.85
CA GLN A 258 -23.83 7.68 14.30
C GLN A 258 -23.83 6.21 14.75
N ALA A 259 -24.02 5.27 13.82
CA ALA A 259 -24.06 3.85 14.10
C ALA A 259 -22.64 3.29 14.24
N ARG A 260 -22.42 2.47 15.26
CA ARG A 260 -21.14 1.81 15.54
C ARG A 260 -21.41 0.38 15.98
N ARG A 261 -20.58 -0.56 15.54
CA ARG A 261 -20.66 -1.95 16.00
C ARG A 261 -20.06 -2.07 17.40
N LYS A 262 -20.69 -2.86 18.27
CA LYS A 262 -20.18 -3.10 19.63
C LYS A 262 -18.93 -3.97 19.64
N ASP A 263 -18.81 -4.83 18.65
CA ASP A 263 -17.74 -5.80 18.43
C ASP A 263 -16.70 -5.33 17.39
N ALA A 264 -16.64 -4.03 17.10
CA ALA A 264 -15.76 -3.50 16.07
C ALA A 264 -14.27 -3.69 16.44
N ASP A 265 -13.50 -4.25 15.50
CA ASP A 265 -12.05 -4.38 15.60
C ASP A 265 -11.39 -3.77 14.36
N ILE A 266 -10.79 -2.59 14.51
CA ILE A 266 -10.07 -1.90 13.43
C ILE A 266 -8.73 -2.57 13.09
N HIS A 267 -8.25 -3.50 13.92
CA HIS A 267 -7.01 -4.24 13.72
C HIS A 267 -7.25 -5.64 13.14
N ARG A 268 -8.49 -5.91 12.69
CA ARG A 268 -8.87 -7.16 12.05
C ARG A 268 -7.94 -7.50 10.88
N ASP A 269 -7.65 -8.79 10.74
CA ASP A 269 -6.91 -9.27 9.58
C ASP A 269 -7.72 -9.02 8.28
N LEU A 270 -7.16 -8.17 7.41
CA LEU A 270 -7.73 -7.86 6.10
C LEU A 270 -7.28 -8.82 5.00
N ARG A 271 -6.47 -9.84 5.37
CA ARG A 271 -5.98 -10.90 4.49
C ARG A 271 -6.28 -12.30 5.09
N PRO A 272 -7.55 -12.65 5.34
CA PRO A 272 -7.91 -14.04 5.52
C PRO A 272 -7.68 -14.81 4.21
N SER A 273 -7.28 -16.08 4.33
CA SER A 273 -6.94 -16.95 3.20
C SER A 273 -7.99 -16.95 2.07
N PRO A 274 -7.58 -16.88 0.78
CA PRO A 274 -8.50 -16.98 -0.35
C PRO A 274 -8.84 -18.43 -0.74
N GLN A 275 -8.39 -19.43 0.02
CA GLN A 275 -8.62 -20.85 -0.29
C GLN A 275 -10.11 -21.20 -0.16
N GLY A 276 -10.65 -21.92 -1.14
CA GLY A 276 -12.05 -22.35 -1.15
C GLY A 276 -13.08 -21.25 -1.50
N VAL A 277 -12.64 -20.03 -1.81
CA VAL A 277 -13.54 -18.89 -2.08
C VAL A 277 -14.25 -18.97 -3.43
N GLY A 278 -13.66 -19.62 -4.43
CA GLY A 278 -14.19 -19.65 -5.78
C GLY A 278 -13.50 -20.71 -6.63
N LYS A 279 -13.74 -20.68 -7.95
CA LYS A 279 -13.17 -21.66 -8.88
C LYS A 279 -11.94 -21.09 -9.57
N ARG A 280 -10.98 -21.94 -9.91
CA ARG A 280 -9.87 -21.60 -10.81
C ARG A 280 -10.01 -22.52 -12.01
N THR A 281 -10.20 -21.97 -13.19
CA THR A 281 -10.42 -22.75 -14.41
C THR A 281 -9.61 -22.18 -15.57
N LEU A 282 -9.33 -23.01 -16.58
CA LEU A 282 -8.70 -22.54 -17.81
C LEU A 282 -9.61 -21.54 -18.54
N ASP A 283 -10.93 -21.78 -18.54
CA ASP A 283 -11.92 -20.88 -19.15
C ASP A 283 -11.95 -19.50 -18.47
N GLY A 284 -11.83 -19.46 -17.14
CA GLY A 284 -11.69 -18.20 -16.40
C GLY A 284 -10.43 -17.41 -16.81
N THR A 285 -9.33 -18.09 -17.14
CA THR A 285 -8.15 -17.43 -17.73
C THR A 285 -8.40 -16.97 -19.15
N ARG A 286 -9.06 -17.76 -20.00
CA ARG A 286 -9.46 -17.33 -21.36
C ARG A 286 -10.34 -16.08 -21.33
N ALA A 287 -11.32 -16.06 -20.42
CA ALA A 287 -12.18 -14.90 -20.21
C ALA A 287 -11.36 -13.67 -19.79
N ALA A 288 -10.44 -13.83 -18.83
CA ALA A 288 -9.54 -12.75 -18.42
C ALA A 288 -8.72 -12.19 -19.60
N VAL A 289 -8.09 -13.07 -20.39
CA VAL A 289 -7.31 -12.73 -21.59
C VAL A 289 -8.17 -11.96 -22.59
N ARG A 290 -9.34 -12.49 -22.95
CA ARG A 290 -10.25 -11.86 -23.90
C ARG A 290 -10.71 -10.48 -23.42
N THR A 291 -11.02 -10.32 -22.13
CA THR A 291 -11.44 -9.04 -21.57
C THR A 291 -10.31 -8.01 -21.59
N VAL A 292 -9.07 -8.37 -21.23
CA VAL A 292 -7.95 -7.39 -21.26
C VAL A 292 -7.65 -6.93 -22.68
N ILE A 293 -7.68 -7.83 -23.67
CA ILE A 293 -7.51 -7.47 -25.09
C ILE A 293 -8.60 -6.48 -25.53
N ARG A 294 -9.88 -6.79 -25.28
CA ARG A 294 -11.00 -5.92 -25.66
C ARG A 294 -10.95 -4.56 -24.97
N TYR A 295 -10.63 -4.54 -23.68
CA TYR A 295 -10.51 -3.29 -22.93
C TYR A 295 -9.36 -2.43 -23.46
N ARG A 296 -8.18 -3.02 -23.70
CA ARG A 296 -7.02 -2.31 -24.28
C ARG A 296 -7.30 -1.79 -25.68
N ASN A 297 -8.02 -2.57 -26.50
CA ASN A 297 -8.48 -2.11 -27.80
C ASN A 297 -9.38 -0.87 -27.66
N GLY A 298 -10.32 -0.86 -26.72
CA GLY A 298 -11.13 0.33 -26.39
C GLY A 298 -10.25 1.55 -26.06
N VAL A 299 -9.28 1.39 -25.17
CA VAL A 299 -8.36 2.47 -24.75
C VAL A 299 -7.54 3.02 -25.92
N LEU A 300 -7.00 2.15 -26.77
CA LEU A 300 -6.25 2.54 -27.98
C LEU A 300 -7.10 3.38 -28.94
N ASN A 301 -8.42 3.20 -28.91
CA ASN A 301 -9.39 3.93 -29.71
C ASN A 301 -10.10 5.04 -28.92
N GLY A 302 -9.50 5.52 -27.82
CA GLY A 302 -9.98 6.67 -27.04
C GLY A 302 -11.15 6.37 -26.09
N LYS A 303 -11.49 5.10 -25.86
CA LYS A 303 -12.58 4.68 -24.96
C LYS A 303 -12.01 4.10 -23.66
N GLY A 304 -12.03 4.90 -22.59
CA GLY A 304 -11.58 4.47 -21.24
C GLY A 304 -12.64 3.71 -20.43
N ALA A 305 -13.90 3.74 -20.85
CA ALA A 305 -15.00 2.97 -20.30
C ALA A 305 -15.64 2.15 -21.42
N SER A 306 -15.81 0.85 -21.22
CA SER A 306 -16.29 -0.08 -22.25
C SER A 306 -17.35 -1.03 -21.69
N LEU A 307 -18.46 -1.17 -22.41
CA LEU A 307 -19.45 -2.20 -22.11
C LEU A 307 -18.94 -3.55 -22.62
N LEU A 308 -18.55 -4.44 -21.70
CA LEU A 308 -18.01 -5.77 -22.00
C LEU A 308 -18.82 -6.82 -21.25
N ASP A 309 -19.42 -7.76 -21.99
CA ASP A 309 -20.15 -8.90 -21.43
C ASP A 309 -21.27 -8.51 -20.44
N GLY A 310 -21.93 -7.37 -20.70
CA GLY A 310 -22.99 -6.84 -19.83
C GLY A 310 -22.49 -6.06 -18.62
N TYR A 311 -21.20 -5.71 -18.56
CA TYR A 311 -20.60 -4.90 -17.49
C TYR A 311 -19.97 -3.63 -18.05
N MET A 312 -20.15 -2.51 -17.34
CA MET A 312 -19.43 -1.27 -17.65
C MET A 312 -18.04 -1.33 -17.02
N GLU A 313 -17.02 -1.65 -17.83
CA GLU A 313 -15.67 -1.91 -17.36
C GLU A 313 -14.76 -0.69 -17.52
N ASP A 314 -13.89 -0.49 -16.53
CA ASP A 314 -12.84 0.53 -16.50
C ASP A 314 -11.44 -0.08 -16.32
N LEU A 315 -10.45 0.76 -16.04
CA LEU A 315 -9.04 0.36 -15.93
C LEU A 315 -8.79 -0.69 -14.84
N ALA A 316 -9.60 -0.70 -13.78
CA ALA A 316 -9.43 -1.62 -12.65
C ALA A 316 -9.69 -3.07 -13.09
N THR A 317 -10.62 -3.28 -14.02
CA THR A 317 -10.92 -4.60 -14.59
C THR A 317 -9.74 -5.18 -15.35
N ASP A 318 -9.07 -4.37 -16.16
CA ASP A 318 -7.87 -4.81 -16.84
C ASP A 318 -6.73 -5.10 -15.84
N ARG A 319 -6.60 -4.27 -14.79
CA ARG A 319 -5.58 -4.45 -13.75
C ARG A 319 -5.74 -5.79 -13.03
N ILE A 320 -6.93 -6.09 -12.49
CA ILE A 320 -7.15 -7.34 -11.74
C ILE A 320 -6.89 -8.57 -12.60
N TYR A 321 -7.36 -8.58 -13.86
CA TYR A 321 -7.17 -9.74 -14.73
C TYR A 321 -5.70 -9.99 -15.07
N ARG A 322 -4.90 -8.95 -15.37
CA ARG A 322 -3.45 -9.11 -15.61
C ARG A 322 -2.72 -9.66 -14.38
N TYR A 323 -3.07 -9.17 -13.19
CA TYR A 323 -2.50 -9.67 -11.95
C TYR A 323 -2.91 -11.11 -11.60
N MET A 324 -4.16 -11.48 -11.90
CA MET A 324 -4.60 -12.87 -11.75
C MET A 324 -3.87 -13.81 -12.70
N ILE A 325 -3.70 -13.43 -13.97
CA ILE A 325 -2.91 -14.19 -14.95
C ILE A 325 -1.47 -14.32 -14.43
N ALA A 326 -0.87 -13.22 -13.98
CA ALA A 326 0.49 -13.22 -13.44
C ALA A 326 0.65 -14.15 -12.23
N GLN A 327 -0.23 -14.09 -11.22
CA GLN A 327 -0.16 -15.01 -10.08
C GLN A 327 -0.18 -16.48 -10.51
N ARG A 328 -1.09 -16.83 -11.43
CA ARG A 328 -1.22 -18.22 -11.89
C ARG A 328 0.05 -18.68 -12.62
N THR A 329 0.59 -17.83 -13.48
CA THR A 329 1.82 -18.13 -14.23
C THR A 329 3.04 -18.19 -13.32
N LEU A 330 3.20 -17.20 -12.43
CA LEU A 330 4.34 -17.12 -11.50
C LEU A 330 4.43 -18.30 -10.53
N HIS A 331 3.27 -18.89 -10.18
CA HIS A 331 3.19 -20.02 -9.26
C HIS A 331 2.91 -21.35 -9.97
N MET A 332 2.95 -21.39 -11.30
CA MET A 332 2.70 -22.59 -12.11
C MET A 332 1.43 -23.33 -11.67
N VAL A 333 0.35 -22.57 -11.44
CA VAL A 333 -0.89 -23.08 -10.88
C VAL A 333 -1.52 -24.07 -11.86
N LYS A 334 -1.99 -25.20 -11.33
CA LYS A 334 -2.78 -26.16 -12.11
C LYS A 334 -4.26 -25.80 -12.02
N VAL A 335 -4.94 -25.81 -13.17
CA VAL A 335 -6.38 -25.60 -13.26
C VAL A 335 -7.02 -26.64 -14.16
N PRO A 336 -8.28 -27.04 -13.89
CA PRO A 336 -9.04 -27.86 -14.82
C PRO A 336 -9.37 -27.10 -16.11
N ASP A 337 -9.25 -27.80 -17.23
CA ASP A 337 -9.82 -27.40 -18.52
C ASP A 337 -11.30 -27.84 -18.66
N ALA A 338 -11.88 -27.66 -19.84
CA ALA A 338 -13.27 -28.05 -20.11
C ALA A 338 -13.52 -29.56 -20.02
N SER A 339 -12.49 -30.39 -20.19
CA SER A 339 -12.56 -31.85 -20.04
C SER A 339 -12.36 -32.30 -18.58
N GLY A 340 -11.98 -31.38 -17.68
CA GLY A 340 -11.60 -31.68 -16.30
C GLY A 340 -10.14 -32.07 -16.13
N SER A 341 -9.35 -32.06 -17.21
CA SER A 341 -7.91 -32.37 -17.16
C SER A 341 -7.15 -31.19 -16.55
N GLU A 342 -6.19 -31.47 -15.67
CA GLU A 342 -5.35 -30.42 -15.08
C GLU A 342 -4.32 -29.90 -16.10
N VAL A 343 -4.33 -28.59 -16.31
CA VAL A 343 -3.37 -27.87 -17.15
C VAL A 343 -2.57 -26.91 -16.26
N THR A 344 -1.26 -26.86 -16.47
CA THR A 344 -0.36 -25.97 -15.72
C THR A 344 -0.23 -24.63 -16.43
N HIS A 345 -0.47 -23.51 -15.72
CA HIS A 345 -0.24 -22.16 -16.22
C HIS A 345 1.25 -21.86 -16.42
N SER A 346 1.82 -22.30 -17.54
CA SER A 346 3.16 -21.89 -17.98
C SER A 346 3.10 -20.57 -18.76
N PRO A 347 4.23 -19.84 -18.90
CA PRO A 347 4.31 -18.68 -19.80
C PRO A 347 3.89 -19.02 -21.23
N ASP A 348 4.33 -20.16 -21.76
CA ASP A 348 4.00 -20.60 -23.13
C ASP A 348 2.50 -20.83 -23.31
N LEU A 349 1.86 -21.48 -22.33
CA LEU A 349 0.40 -21.66 -22.37
C LEU A 349 -0.30 -20.31 -22.36
N VAL A 350 0.12 -19.38 -21.49
CA VAL A 350 -0.53 -18.06 -21.43
C VAL A 350 -0.37 -17.30 -22.74
N SER A 351 0.81 -17.31 -23.36
CA SER A 351 1.02 -16.72 -24.70
C SER A 351 0.11 -17.36 -25.75
N GLN A 352 0.00 -18.69 -25.74
CA GLN A 352 -0.91 -19.42 -26.63
C GLN A 352 -2.37 -18.99 -26.41
N LEU A 353 -2.81 -18.82 -25.16
CA LEU A 353 -4.17 -18.35 -24.87
C LEU A 353 -4.40 -16.92 -25.39
N PHE A 354 -3.40 -16.03 -25.33
CA PHE A 354 -3.50 -14.69 -25.93
C PHE A 354 -3.70 -14.75 -27.44
N ASP A 355 -3.01 -15.65 -28.13
CA ASP A 355 -3.13 -15.81 -29.59
C ASP A 355 -4.50 -16.41 -29.96
N GLU A 356 -4.92 -17.46 -29.26
CA GLU A 356 -6.21 -18.12 -29.52
C GLU A 356 -7.42 -17.19 -29.28
N GLU A 357 -7.40 -16.40 -28.19
CA GLU A 357 -8.47 -15.45 -27.91
C GLU A 357 -8.42 -14.23 -28.85
N LEU A 358 -7.25 -13.81 -29.32
CA LEU A 358 -7.14 -12.80 -30.39
C LEU A 358 -7.79 -13.32 -31.68
N ASP A 359 -7.44 -14.53 -32.11
CA ASP A 359 -8.01 -15.15 -33.31
C ASP A 359 -9.53 -15.27 -33.21
N ARG A 360 -10.03 -15.63 -32.03
CA ARG A 360 -11.47 -15.65 -31.75
C ARG A 360 -12.09 -14.25 -31.91
N LEU A 361 -11.49 -13.22 -31.31
CA LEU A 361 -11.99 -11.86 -31.40
C LEU A 361 -12.00 -11.33 -32.84
N LEU A 362 -11.00 -11.71 -33.65
CA LEU A 362 -10.95 -11.34 -35.06
C LEU A 362 -12.01 -12.07 -35.90
N ARG A 363 -12.34 -13.33 -35.56
CA ARG A 363 -13.45 -14.05 -36.21
C ARG A 363 -14.82 -13.52 -35.83
N ASP A 364 -15.02 -13.21 -34.54
CA ASP A 364 -16.31 -12.79 -33.98
C ASP A 364 -16.59 -11.29 -34.25
N SER A 365 -15.57 -10.50 -34.61
CA SER A 365 -15.76 -9.10 -34.95
C SER A 365 -16.38 -8.98 -36.35
N PRO A 366 -17.39 -8.12 -36.54
CA PRO A 366 -17.89 -7.76 -37.87
C PRO A 366 -16.89 -6.82 -38.55
N THR A 367 -15.63 -7.23 -38.68
CA THR A 367 -14.65 -6.54 -39.52
C THR A 367 -14.97 -6.93 -40.95
N ASN A 368 -15.81 -6.11 -41.62
CA ASN A 368 -16.08 -6.17 -43.05
C ASN A 368 -14.80 -5.88 -43.88
N GLY A 369 -13.73 -6.66 -43.68
CA GLY A 369 -12.44 -6.46 -44.33
C GLY A 369 -11.63 -5.24 -43.86
N ASP A 370 -12.02 -4.56 -42.78
CA ASP A 370 -11.25 -3.42 -42.23
C ASP A 370 -9.98 -3.90 -41.50
N THR A 371 -8.85 -3.73 -42.18
CA THR A 371 -7.51 -4.09 -41.69
C THR A 371 -7.08 -3.26 -40.47
N SER A 372 -7.57 -2.02 -40.35
CA SER A 372 -7.24 -1.11 -39.24
C SER A 372 -7.77 -1.64 -37.90
N ALA A 373 -8.99 -2.17 -37.90
CA ALA A 373 -9.59 -2.77 -36.71
C ALA A 373 -8.81 -4.01 -36.24
N ALA A 374 -8.39 -4.87 -37.18
CA ALA A 374 -7.59 -6.06 -36.86
C ALA A 374 -6.21 -5.69 -36.27
N ASP A 375 -5.54 -4.66 -36.81
CA ASP A 375 -4.26 -4.19 -36.30
C ASP A 375 -4.37 -3.58 -34.90
N SER A 376 -5.47 -2.88 -34.62
CA SER A 376 -5.75 -2.36 -33.28
C SER A 376 -5.88 -3.48 -32.23
N PHE A 377 -6.55 -4.58 -32.59
CA PHE A 377 -6.65 -5.78 -31.74
C PHE A 377 -5.31 -6.48 -31.54
N ARG A 378 -4.48 -6.62 -32.60
CA ARG A 378 -3.12 -7.18 -32.48
C ARG A 378 -2.26 -6.37 -31.51
N LYS A 379 -2.28 -5.04 -31.67
CA LYS A 379 -1.59 -4.12 -30.74
C LYS A 379 -2.13 -4.22 -29.32
N ALA A 380 -3.45 -4.36 -29.15
CA ALA A 380 -4.07 -4.56 -27.85
C ALA A 380 -3.62 -5.87 -27.19
N ARG A 381 -3.51 -6.96 -27.96
CA ARG A 381 -2.97 -8.26 -27.50
C ARG A 381 -1.53 -8.12 -27.00
N ASP A 382 -0.64 -7.54 -27.81
CA ASP A 382 0.78 -7.37 -27.45
C ASP A 382 0.96 -6.48 -26.21
N LEU A 383 0.18 -5.41 -26.10
CA LEU A 383 0.20 -4.56 -24.91
C LEU A 383 -0.35 -5.30 -23.68
N SER A 384 -1.43 -6.05 -23.83
CA SER A 384 -2.08 -6.76 -22.71
C SER A 384 -1.17 -7.83 -22.12
N GLU A 385 -0.59 -8.69 -22.97
CA GLU A 385 0.36 -9.72 -22.53
C GLU A 385 1.63 -9.06 -21.97
N GLY A 386 2.16 -8.06 -22.67
CA GLY A 386 3.34 -7.31 -22.24
C GLY A 386 3.14 -6.51 -20.95
N MET A 387 1.92 -6.42 -20.41
CA MET A 387 1.62 -5.79 -19.12
C MET A 387 1.32 -6.82 -18.01
N VAL A 388 1.40 -8.12 -18.29
CA VAL A 388 1.36 -9.17 -17.27
C VAL A 388 2.72 -9.22 -16.55
N PRO A 389 2.79 -8.96 -15.23
CA PRO A 389 4.06 -8.86 -14.52
C PRO A 389 4.71 -10.23 -14.30
N LEU A 390 5.59 -10.65 -15.23
CA LEU A 390 6.38 -11.89 -15.19
C LEU A 390 7.88 -11.59 -15.07
N GLU A 391 8.69 -12.55 -14.58
CA GLU A 391 10.14 -12.37 -14.32
C GLU A 391 10.97 -11.90 -15.55
N GLY A 392 10.53 -12.21 -16.77
CA GLY A 392 11.17 -11.77 -18.02
C GLY A 392 10.76 -10.39 -18.54
N ASN A 393 9.80 -9.72 -17.90
CA ASN A 393 9.25 -8.43 -18.33
C ASN A 393 9.04 -7.46 -17.15
N PRO A 394 10.11 -7.09 -16.41
CA PRO A 394 9.98 -6.24 -15.23
C PRO A 394 9.64 -4.77 -15.57
N GLY A 395 9.96 -4.31 -16.79
CA GLY A 395 9.89 -2.89 -17.18
C GLY A 395 8.50 -2.26 -17.24
N ARG A 396 7.43 -3.03 -17.01
CA ARG A 396 6.03 -2.55 -17.01
C ARG A 396 5.25 -2.88 -15.73
N ALA A 397 5.88 -3.53 -14.75
CA ALA A 397 5.30 -3.76 -13.43
C ALA A 397 5.54 -2.53 -12.52
N PRO A 398 4.64 -2.19 -11.58
CA PRO A 398 4.91 -1.16 -10.57
C PRO A 398 6.20 -1.42 -9.77
N ALA A 399 6.82 -0.37 -9.23
CA ALA A 399 8.14 -0.47 -8.59
C ALA A 399 8.19 -1.47 -7.41
N HIS A 400 7.10 -1.63 -6.66
CA HIS A 400 6.99 -2.64 -5.60
C HIS A 400 6.83 -4.06 -6.15
N SER A 401 6.10 -4.25 -7.26
CA SER A 401 6.03 -5.54 -7.97
C SER A 401 7.39 -5.90 -8.59
N GLN A 402 8.14 -4.91 -9.09
CA GLN A 402 9.52 -5.10 -9.54
C GLN A 402 10.44 -5.47 -8.37
N ALA A 403 10.28 -4.85 -7.20
CA ALA A 403 11.03 -5.21 -6.00
C ALA A 403 10.69 -6.64 -5.52
N ALA A 404 9.43 -7.05 -5.59
CA ALA A 404 9.00 -8.42 -5.27
C ALA A 404 9.55 -9.45 -6.27
N LEU A 405 9.47 -9.18 -7.58
CA LEU A 405 10.03 -10.01 -8.65
C LEU A 405 11.57 -10.06 -8.58
N ALA A 406 12.23 -8.94 -8.29
CA ALA A 406 13.68 -8.87 -8.09
C ALA A 406 14.12 -9.57 -6.79
N ALA A 407 13.33 -9.48 -5.72
CA ALA A 407 13.55 -10.24 -4.50
C ALA A 407 13.42 -11.75 -4.79
N ARG A 408 12.54 -12.16 -5.71
CA ARG A 408 12.37 -13.55 -6.16
C ARG A 408 13.49 -14.04 -7.07
N SER A 409 13.96 -13.24 -8.03
CA SER A 409 15.19 -13.54 -8.79
C SER A 409 16.37 -13.79 -7.82
N ARG A 410 16.52 -12.93 -6.81
CA ARG A 410 17.50 -13.11 -5.73
C ARG A 410 17.21 -14.33 -4.83
N PHE A 411 15.94 -14.74 -4.68
CA PHE A 411 15.51 -15.92 -3.92
C PHE A 411 15.71 -17.23 -4.69
N ASN A 412 15.47 -17.27 -6.00
CA ASN A 412 15.71 -18.43 -6.87
C ASN A 412 17.21 -18.67 -7.06
N THR A 413 18.03 -17.61 -7.20
CA THR A 413 19.49 -17.75 -7.13
C THR A 413 19.95 -18.18 -5.72
N ARG A 414 19.16 -17.89 -4.67
CA ARG A 414 19.38 -18.35 -3.29
C ARG A 414 18.93 -19.80 -3.04
N MET A 415 17.97 -20.34 -3.79
CA MET A 415 17.54 -21.74 -3.66
C MET A 415 18.57 -22.72 -4.23
N GLN A 416 19.55 -22.25 -5.01
CA GLN A 416 20.75 -23.01 -5.36
C GLN A 416 21.96 -22.69 -4.46
N ALA A 417 21.80 -21.86 -3.44
CA ALA A 417 22.81 -21.65 -2.40
C ALA A 417 22.41 -22.40 -1.12
N PRO A 418 23.36 -22.99 -0.38
CA PRO A 418 23.03 -23.78 0.80
C PRO A 418 22.30 -22.90 1.82
N ALA A 419 21.30 -23.50 2.49
CA ALA A 419 20.41 -22.90 3.48
C ALA A 419 21.13 -21.88 4.38
N GLN A 420 20.49 -20.72 4.61
CA GLN A 420 20.96 -19.84 5.68
C GLN A 420 20.97 -20.66 6.98
N PRO A 421 22.07 -20.65 7.74
CA PRO A 421 22.10 -21.47 8.93
C PRO A 421 21.11 -20.95 9.98
N PRO A 422 20.55 -21.84 10.82
CA PRO A 422 19.68 -21.45 11.92
C PRO A 422 20.36 -20.41 12.83
N ALA A 423 19.54 -19.58 13.49
CA ALA A 423 19.96 -18.50 14.39
C ALA A 423 20.88 -18.96 15.56
N ASP A 424 21.10 -20.28 15.70
CA ASP A 424 21.91 -20.94 16.72
C ASP A 424 23.44 -20.87 16.52
N LEU A 425 23.95 -20.15 15.51
CA LEU A 425 25.36 -20.26 15.11
C LEU A 425 26.36 -19.21 15.66
N LEU A 426 25.95 -18.26 16.52
CA LEU A 426 26.87 -17.28 17.09
C LEU A 426 27.17 -17.57 18.58
N PRO A 427 28.44 -17.78 18.97
CA PRO A 427 28.78 -18.13 20.34
C PRO A 427 28.53 -16.94 21.29
N VAL A 428 27.54 -17.08 22.17
CA VAL A 428 27.32 -16.20 23.32
C VAL A 428 28.14 -16.69 24.53
N GLN A 429 28.96 -15.81 25.10
CA GLN A 429 29.90 -16.15 26.17
C GLN A 429 30.35 -14.91 26.96
N ARG A 430 30.67 -15.08 28.26
CA ARG A 430 31.25 -14.01 29.10
C ARG A 430 32.59 -13.49 28.61
N ARG A 431 33.48 -14.38 28.15
CA ARG A 431 34.87 -14.07 27.77
C ARG A 431 35.00 -13.56 26.34
N ALA A 432 35.93 -12.66 26.10
CA ALA A 432 36.21 -12.15 24.75
C ALA A 432 37.01 -13.17 23.92
N THR A 433 36.65 -13.34 22.64
CA THR A 433 37.46 -14.13 21.69
C THR A 433 38.76 -13.41 21.36
N LEU A 434 39.78 -14.14 20.90
CA LEU A 434 41.03 -13.54 20.43
C LEU A 434 40.80 -12.54 19.29
N ALA A 435 39.88 -12.85 18.36
CA ALA A 435 39.49 -11.95 17.29
C ALA A 435 38.82 -10.67 17.80
N TYR A 436 37.95 -10.76 18.82
CA TYR A 436 37.36 -9.58 19.45
C TYR A 436 38.40 -8.70 20.13
N ARG A 437 39.36 -9.30 20.85
CA ARG A 437 40.47 -8.57 21.48
C ARG A 437 41.36 -7.86 20.44
N ALA A 438 41.68 -8.55 19.34
CA ALA A 438 42.46 -7.98 18.24
C ALA A 438 41.71 -6.82 17.56
N LEU A 439 40.41 -6.97 17.30
CA LEU A 439 39.59 -5.89 16.73
C LEU A 439 39.57 -4.68 17.65
N ARG A 440 39.34 -4.89 18.96
CA ARG A 440 39.28 -3.82 19.96
C ARG A 440 40.60 -3.06 20.06
N LEU A 441 41.74 -3.75 19.95
CA LEU A 441 43.07 -3.14 20.00
C LEU A 441 43.26 -2.04 18.95
N TRP A 442 42.64 -2.18 17.77
CA TRP A 442 42.72 -1.20 16.68
C TRP A 442 41.53 -0.24 16.66
N ALA A 443 40.31 -0.75 16.87
CA ALA A 443 39.09 0.03 16.76
C ALA A 443 38.96 1.10 17.85
N VAL A 444 39.41 0.80 19.07
CA VAL A 444 39.29 1.75 20.19
C VAL A 444 40.19 2.98 19.99
N PRO A 445 41.51 2.85 19.77
CA PRO A 445 42.35 4.01 19.49
C PRO A 445 41.88 4.83 18.28
N LEU A 446 41.40 4.16 17.23
CA LEU A 446 40.85 4.84 16.06
C LEU A 446 39.63 5.71 16.41
N LEU A 447 38.68 5.17 17.18
CA LEU A 447 37.49 5.93 17.60
C LEU A 447 37.84 7.12 18.49
N TYR A 448 38.75 6.95 19.45
CA TYR A 448 39.24 8.04 20.30
C TYR A 448 40.10 9.06 19.53
N SER A 449 40.70 8.68 18.40
CA SER A 449 41.38 9.61 17.50
C SER A 449 40.41 10.38 16.61
N MET A 450 39.29 9.78 16.24
CA MET A 450 38.29 10.38 15.35
C MET A 450 37.29 11.29 16.09
N PHE A 451 37.00 11.01 17.36
CA PHE A 451 35.97 11.70 18.15
C PHE A 451 36.47 12.04 19.56
N ASP A 452 36.00 13.14 20.14
CA ASP A 452 36.25 13.50 21.53
C ASP A 452 35.23 12.76 22.43
N ILE A 453 35.54 11.50 22.75
CA ILE A 453 34.66 10.63 23.54
C ILE A 453 34.81 10.93 25.03
N ARG A 454 33.75 11.47 25.63
CA ARG A 454 33.68 11.80 27.07
C ARG A 454 32.73 10.84 27.77
N VAL A 455 33.22 10.20 28.83
CA VAL A 455 32.46 9.18 29.57
C VAL A 455 32.30 9.63 31.02
N GLU A 456 31.06 9.61 31.50
CA GLU A 456 30.69 9.87 32.89
C GLU A 456 30.05 8.64 33.51
N GLY A 457 30.32 8.37 34.79
CA GLY A 457 29.78 7.21 35.50
C GLY A 457 30.46 5.89 35.13
N ARG A 458 31.71 5.91 34.67
CA ARG A 458 32.44 4.69 34.24
C ARG A 458 32.61 3.68 35.37
N GLU A 459 32.75 4.19 36.59
CA GLU A 459 32.80 3.44 37.84
C GLU A 459 31.51 2.66 38.15
N ARG A 460 30.39 3.00 37.53
CA ARG A 460 29.08 2.34 37.72
C ARG A 460 28.91 1.07 36.89
N ILE A 461 29.84 0.78 35.98
CA ILE A 461 29.78 -0.43 35.14
C ILE A 461 30.06 -1.67 36.01
N PRO A 462 29.10 -2.61 36.16
CA PRO A 462 29.36 -3.84 36.89
C PRO A 462 30.43 -4.69 36.19
N THR A 463 31.42 -5.18 36.94
CA THR A 463 32.53 -6.00 36.39
C THR A 463 32.51 -7.44 36.88
N ASP A 464 31.86 -7.67 38.02
CA ASP A 464 31.69 -8.95 38.70
C ASP A 464 30.47 -9.73 38.19
N ARG A 465 29.40 -9.04 37.80
CA ARG A 465 28.14 -9.61 37.31
C ARG A 465 27.78 -9.17 35.88
N ASN A 466 26.88 -9.92 35.25
CA ASN A 466 26.26 -9.58 33.98
C ASN A 466 25.02 -8.70 34.19
N TYR A 467 24.57 -8.03 33.13
CA TYR A 467 23.52 -7.03 33.16
C TYR A 467 22.90 -6.85 31.77
N VAL A 468 21.73 -6.22 31.72
CA VAL A 468 21.10 -5.74 30.49
C VAL A 468 21.46 -4.27 30.30
N LEU A 469 22.22 -3.95 29.26
CA LEU A 469 22.56 -2.58 28.89
C LEU A 469 21.47 -2.00 27.98
N ILE A 470 20.88 -0.88 28.40
CA ILE A 470 19.97 -0.10 27.54
C ILE A 470 20.58 1.24 27.22
N ALA A 471 20.38 1.71 25.98
CA ALA A 471 20.79 3.05 25.59
C ALA A 471 19.78 3.69 24.64
N ASN A 472 19.72 5.02 24.60
CA ASN A 472 19.05 5.71 23.50
C ASN A 472 19.81 5.49 22.19
N HIS A 473 19.13 5.60 21.05
CA HIS A 473 19.73 5.30 19.75
C HIS A 473 19.61 6.49 18.82
N LEU A 474 20.73 7.10 18.44
CA LEU A 474 20.78 8.26 17.54
C LEU A 474 21.37 7.89 16.18
N ASN A 475 22.30 6.94 16.13
CA ASN A 475 22.99 6.55 14.89
C ASN A 475 23.70 5.18 15.00
N TRP A 476 24.18 4.65 13.87
CA TRP A 476 24.91 3.38 13.83
C TRP A 476 26.22 3.38 14.64
N LEU A 477 26.83 4.55 14.87
CA LEU A 477 28.07 4.70 15.64
C LEU A 477 27.87 4.42 17.15
N ASP A 478 26.64 4.46 17.64
CA ASP A 478 26.31 4.25 19.07
C ASP A 478 26.85 2.92 19.60
N SER A 479 26.69 1.84 18.84
CA SER A 479 27.16 0.51 19.25
C SER A 479 28.68 0.46 19.34
N PHE A 480 29.38 1.19 18.48
CA PHE A 480 30.84 1.29 18.51
C PHE A 480 31.33 2.13 19.69
N ALA A 481 30.64 3.23 20.01
CA ALA A 481 30.95 4.05 21.17
C ALA A 481 30.76 3.26 22.49
N ILE A 482 29.70 2.45 22.58
CA ILE A 482 29.49 1.52 23.69
C ILE A 482 30.62 0.48 23.74
N LEU A 483 30.94 -0.20 22.63
CA LEU A 483 32.03 -1.19 22.59
C LEU A 483 33.39 -0.62 23.01
N ALA A 484 33.68 0.64 22.64
CA ALA A 484 34.93 1.28 23.00
C ALA A 484 35.03 1.63 24.50
N THR A 485 33.89 1.96 25.11
CA THR A 485 33.80 2.43 26.50
C THR A 485 33.75 1.29 27.50
N PHE A 486 32.95 0.26 27.22
CA PHE A 486 32.67 -0.86 28.12
C PHE A 486 33.85 -1.85 28.23
N PRO A 487 34.03 -2.55 29.37
CA PRO A 487 35.14 -3.49 29.55
C PRO A 487 35.09 -4.65 28.55
N THR A 488 36.23 -5.32 28.37
CA THR A 488 36.33 -6.44 27.41
C THR A 488 35.52 -7.64 27.88
N GLU A 489 35.35 -7.74 29.21
CA GLU A 489 34.62 -8.80 29.90
C GLU A 489 33.90 -8.17 31.12
N PRO A 490 32.64 -8.52 31.42
CA PRO A 490 31.77 -9.41 30.64
C PRO A 490 31.44 -8.83 29.26
N ARG A 491 31.42 -9.70 28.26
CA ARG A 491 31.33 -9.28 26.87
C ARG A 491 29.93 -8.77 26.52
N VAL A 492 29.89 -7.62 25.82
CA VAL A 492 28.65 -7.00 25.30
C VAL A 492 28.23 -7.63 23.98
N HIS A 493 26.96 -8.00 23.87
CA HIS A 493 26.32 -8.57 22.68
C HIS A 493 25.12 -7.70 22.27
N PHE A 494 25.12 -7.17 21.04
CA PHE A 494 24.05 -6.31 20.56
C PHE A 494 22.95 -7.12 19.90
N LEU A 495 21.70 -6.83 20.24
CA LEU A 495 20.54 -7.33 19.50
C LEU A 495 20.37 -6.49 18.23
N GLY A 496 20.55 -7.09 17.04
CA GLY A 496 20.58 -6.37 15.76
C GLY A 496 20.00 -7.15 14.59
N ASP A 497 19.44 -6.45 13.62
CA ASP A 497 18.85 -7.08 12.43
C ASP A 497 19.94 -7.60 11.48
N THR A 498 19.99 -8.92 11.31
CA THR A 498 21.00 -9.58 10.46
C THR A 498 20.86 -9.30 8.98
N THR A 499 19.73 -8.76 8.51
CA THR A 499 19.55 -8.41 7.09
C THR A 499 20.34 -7.18 6.69
N ILE A 500 20.73 -6.33 7.65
CA ILE A 500 21.47 -5.08 7.39
C ILE A 500 22.99 -5.30 7.43
N LEU A 501 23.47 -6.25 8.25
CA LEU A 501 24.89 -6.33 8.59
C LEU A 501 25.74 -7.21 7.66
N VAL A 502 25.14 -8.09 6.84
CA VAL A 502 25.92 -9.10 6.10
C VAL A 502 25.32 -9.43 4.73
N THR A 503 25.99 -8.98 3.66
CA THR A 503 25.61 -9.33 2.27
C THR A 503 26.57 -10.35 1.63
N ARG A 504 27.76 -10.57 2.19
CA ARG A 504 28.82 -11.45 1.63
C ARG A 504 29.30 -12.53 2.61
N LYS A 505 29.68 -13.71 2.10
CA LYS A 505 30.17 -14.86 2.92
C LYS A 505 31.38 -14.53 3.80
N VAL A 506 32.30 -13.70 3.32
CA VAL A 506 33.50 -13.26 4.07
C VAL A 506 33.12 -12.35 5.24
N GLN A 507 32.15 -11.45 5.05
CA GLN A 507 31.61 -10.61 6.12
C GLN A 507 30.93 -11.47 7.19
N TRP A 508 30.22 -12.52 6.79
CA TRP A 508 29.61 -13.45 7.74
C TRP A 508 30.66 -14.24 8.54
N ALA A 509 31.73 -14.70 7.91
CA ALA A 509 32.84 -15.36 8.59
C ALA A 509 33.53 -14.42 9.60
N MET A 510 33.67 -13.13 9.26
CA MET A 510 34.21 -12.10 10.15
C MET A 510 33.28 -11.79 11.32
N VAL A 511 31.97 -11.67 11.08
CA VAL A 511 30.96 -11.48 12.15
C VAL A 511 30.91 -12.70 13.08
N LYS A 512 31.06 -13.91 12.52
CA LYS A 512 31.15 -15.15 13.31
C LYS A 512 32.44 -15.25 14.13
N SER A 513 33.58 -14.83 13.58
CA SER A 513 34.87 -14.87 14.28
C SER A 513 34.99 -13.80 15.35
N VAL A 514 34.52 -12.59 15.06
CA VAL A 514 34.47 -11.49 16.03
C VAL A 514 33.43 -11.84 17.09
N GLY A 515 32.21 -12.24 16.69
CA GLY A 515 31.04 -12.48 17.55
C GLY A 515 30.47 -11.18 18.14
N GLY A 516 29.33 -11.25 18.85
CA GLY A 516 28.81 -10.10 19.62
C GLY A 516 27.59 -9.42 19.02
N PHE A 517 26.94 -10.05 18.05
CA PHE A 517 25.58 -9.71 17.61
C PHE A 517 24.67 -10.91 17.81
N ILE A 518 23.50 -10.69 18.38
CA ILE A 518 22.41 -11.67 18.43
C ILE A 518 21.44 -11.29 17.30
N PRO A 519 21.25 -12.17 16.30
CA PRO A 519 20.44 -11.87 15.12
C PRO A 519 18.97 -11.72 15.50
N VAL A 520 18.35 -10.60 15.13
CA VAL A 520 16.92 -10.35 15.28
C VAL A 520 16.28 -10.30 13.91
N ASN A 521 15.31 -11.18 13.62
CA ASN A 521 14.47 -11.00 12.44
C ASN A 521 13.27 -10.11 12.80
N ARG A 522 13.26 -8.86 12.32
CA ARG A 522 12.16 -7.91 12.60
C ARG A 522 10.87 -8.23 11.83
N GLN A 523 10.93 -9.10 10.82
CA GLN A 523 9.81 -9.46 9.94
C GLN A 523 9.12 -10.79 10.32
N ALA A 524 9.75 -11.60 11.17
CA ALA A 524 9.11 -12.77 11.77
C ALA A 524 8.27 -12.35 13.00
N ARG A 525 7.23 -13.12 13.33
CA ARG A 525 6.54 -13.00 14.64
C ARG A 525 7.61 -13.08 15.76
N PRO A 526 7.37 -12.51 16.97
CA PRO A 526 8.37 -12.54 18.04
C PRO A 526 8.82 -13.98 18.29
N ASP A 527 10.00 -14.32 17.77
CA ASP A 527 10.47 -15.70 17.78
C ASP A 527 10.83 -16.06 19.22
N THR A 528 10.24 -17.15 19.72
CA THR A 528 10.70 -17.87 20.92
C THR A 528 12.21 -18.10 20.91
N VAL A 529 12.82 -18.20 19.71
CA VAL A 529 14.26 -18.35 19.49
C VAL A 529 15.06 -17.11 19.91
N LEU A 530 14.57 -15.88 19.65
CA LEU A 530 15.28 -14.66 20.04
C LEU A 530 15.34 -14.52 21.57
N PHE A 531 14.19 -14.73 22.22
CA PHE A 531 14.09 -14.70 23.67
C PHE A 531 14.98 -15.78 24.30
N HIS A 532 14.99 -16.98 23.73
CA HIS A 532 15.84 -18.07 24.20
C HIS A 532 17.34 -17.73 24.12
N HIS A 533 17.81 -17.14 23.01
CA HIS A 533 19.22 -16.76 22.84
C HIS A 533 19.66 -15.61 23.74
N ALA A 534 18.80 -14.61 23.91
CA ALA A 534 19.04 -13.53 24.85
C ALA A 534 19.17 -14.08 26.29
N ASN A 535 18.26 -14.94 26.71
CA ASN A 535 18.34 -15.59 28.02
C ASN A 535 19.60 -16.46 28.17
N GLN A 536 19.95 -17.26 27.16
CA GLN A 536 21.19 -18.05 27.17
C GLN A 536 22.46 -17.18 27.31
N CYS A 537 22.50 -16.01 26.65
CA CYS A 537 23.64 -15.10 26.76
C CYS A 537 23.83 -14.59 28.19
N LEU A 538 22.74 -14.16 28.83
CA LEU A 538 22.75 -13.71 30.22
C LEU A 538 23.11 -14.87 31.16
N GLN A 539 22.50 -16.05 31.00
CA GLN A 539 22.84 -17.24 31.82
C GLN A 539 24.32 -17.66 31.71
N ARG A 540 24.96 -17.41 30.56
CA ARG A 540 26.40 -17.68 30.35
C ARG A 540 27.31 -16.53 30.81
N GLY A 541 26.76 -15.54 31.51
CA GLY A 541 27.49 -14.39 32.07
C GLY A 541 27.90 -13.34 31.04
N GLY A 542 27.29 -13.33 29.85
CA GLY A 542 27.42 -12.26 28.86
C GLY A 542 26.50 -11.07 29.18
N VAL A 543 26.78 -9.93 28.57
CA VAL A 543 25.94 -8.72 28.64
C VAL A 543 25.17 -8.58 27.34
N ILE A 544 23.90 -8.20 27.42
CA ILE A 544 23.09 -7.84 26.25
C ILE A 544 22.93 -6.34 26.19
N ALA A 545 23.25 -5.74 25.05
CA ALA A 545 22.98 -4.35 24.75
C ALA A 545 21.80 -4.22 23.78
N MET A 546 20.87 -3.33 24.10
CA MET A 546 19.74 -3.02 23.24
C MET A 546 19.30 -1.57 23.34
N TYR A 547 18.56 -1.15 22.31
CA TYR A 547 17.98 0.17 22.20
C TYR A 547 16.46 0.06 22.38
N PRO A 548 15.90 0.40 23.55
CA PRO A 548 14.49 0.18 23.86
C PRO A 548 13.54 0.98 22.95
N GLU A 549 14.03 2.05 22.32
CA GLU A 549 13.32 2.84 21.30
C GLU A 549 13.04 2.05 20.01
N GLY A 550 13.85 1.04 19.69
CA GLY A 550 13.72 0.18 18.51
C GLY A 550 14.08 0.83 17.16
N ASN A 551 14.16 2.16 17.10
CA ASN A 551 14.52 2.96 15.94
C ASN A 551 15.52 4.07 16.35
N TYR A 552 16.11 4.75 15.37
CA TYR A 552 16.95 5.92 15.61
C TYR A 552 16.08 7.14 15.98
N GLY A 553 16.39 7.80 17.08
CA GLY A 553 15.82 9.07 17.52
C GLY A 553 16.00 10.17 16.48
N LEU A 554 14.98 11.02 16.36
CA LEU A 554 14.93 12.06 15.34
C LEU A 554 15.78 13.28 15.70
N LYS A 555 15.90 13.61 16.99
CA LYS A 555 16.66 14.74 17.53
C LYS A 555 17.44 14.34 18.78
N GLU A 556 18.60 14.94 19.01
CA GLU A 556 19.33 14.75 20.27
C GLU A 556 18.54 15.37 21.45
N GLY A 557 18.54 14.70 22.60
CA GLY A 557 17.82 15.15 23.79
C GLY A 557 16.34 14.76 23.86
N GLU A 558 15.78 14.20 22.79
CA GLU A 558 14.43 13.63 22.77
C GLU A 558 14.52 12.10 22.75
N LEU A 559 13.79 11.43 23.66
CA LEU A 559 13.69 9.97 23.70
C LEU A 559 12.40 9.51 23.03
N LEU A 560 12.47 8.45 22.21
CA LEU A 560 11.27 7.76 21.74
C LEU A 560 10.67 6.88 22.87
N PRO A 561 9.39 6.47 22.75
CA PRO A 561 8.79 5.54 23.70
C PRO A 561 9.55 4.22 23.82
N PHE A 562 9.83 3.79 25.05
CA PHE A 562 10.57 2.57 25.32
C PHE A 562 9.68 1.33 25.22
N LYS A 563 10.16 0.30 24.52
CA LYS A 563 9.57 -1.05 24.51
C LYS A 563 9.99 -1.82 25.76
N LYS A 564 9.10 -2.66 26.29
CA LYS A 564 9.29 -3.40 27.56
C LYS A 564 10.22 -4.63 27.49
N GLY A 565 10.77 -4.96 26.32
CA GLY A 565 11.54 -6.20 26.13
C GLY A 565 12.76 -6.33 27.05
N PHE A 566 13.48 -5.22 27.30
CA PHE A 566 14.64 -5.22 28.21
C PHE A 566 14.26 -5.57 29.65
N ALA A 567 13.10 -5.12 30.12
CA ALA A 567 12.63 -5.37 31.48
C ALA A 567 12.33 -6.86 31.67
N HIS A 568 11.74 -7.51 30.66
CA HIS A 568 11.50 -8.96 30.69
C HIS A 568 12.81 -9.75 30.85
N PHE A 569 13.84 -9.43 30.05
CA PHE A 569 15.14 -10.10 30.15
C PHE A 569 15.83 -9.88 31.49
N ALA A 570 15.76 -8.66 32.03
CA ALA A 570 16.34 -8.34 33.33
C ALA A 570 15.66 -9.11 34.47
N THR A 571 14.33 -9.09 34.51
CA THR A 571 13.55 -9.79 35.55
C THR A 571 13.69 -11.31 35.45
N GLU A 572 13.61 -11.88 34.25
CA GLU A 572 13.69 -13.34 34.06
C GLU A 572 15.06 -13.91 34.45
N ASN A 573 16.14 -13.18 34.18
CA ASN A 573 17.51 -13.63 34.48
C ASN A 573 18.04 -13.07 35.82
N GLN A 574 17.24 -12.31 36.55
CA GLN A 574 17.63 -11.66 37.82
C GLN A 574 18.92 -10.83 37.70
N VAL A 575 19.04 -10.04 36.63
CA VAL A 575 20.18 -9.17 36.36
C VAL A 575 19.74 -7.70 36.31
N PRO A 576 20.58 -6.76 36.75
CA PRO A 576 20.22 -5.35 36.71
C PRO A 576 20.16 -4.80 35.27
N VAL A 577 19.40 -3.73 35.10
CA VAL A 577 19.40 -2.90 33.89
C VAL A 577 20.39 -1.76 34.08
N LEU A 578 21.37 -1.63 33.19
CA LEU A 578 22.32 -0.51 33.17
C LEU A 578 21.91 0.51 32.10
N PRO A 579 21.35 1.66 32.48
CA PRO A 579 20.98 2.71 31.53
C PRO A 579 22.21 3.53 31.10
N VAL A 580 22.30 3.80 29.79
CA VAL A 580 23.36 4.62 29.18
C VAL A 580 22.73 5.68 28.29
N ALA A 581 23.05 6.95 28.52
CA ALA A 581 22.65 8.03 27.63
C ALA A 581 23.80 8.40 26.68
N LEU A 582 23.48 8.54 25.40
CA LEU A 582 24.35 8.92 24.29
C LEU A 582 23.93 10.28 23.74
N SER A 583 24.89 11.17 23.53
CA SER A 583 24.71 12.45 22.82
C SER A 583 25.93 12.74 21.95
N GLY A 584 25.74 13.52 20.88
CA GLY A 584 26.77 13.88 19.91
C GLY A 584 26.90 12.93 18.73
N THR A 585 26.18 11.80 18.70
CA THR A 585 26.29 10.80 17.62
C THR A 585 25.31 11.01 16.46
N LYS A 586 24.35 11.96 16.57
CA LYS A 586 23.34 12.21 15.53
C LYS A 586 23.97 12.68 14.22
N ASP A 587 24.76 13.73 14.30
CA ASP A 587 25.59 14.24 13.20
C ASP A 587 27.05 13.90 13.46
N LEU A 588 27.84 13.55 12.43
CA LEU A 588 29.22 13.08 12.63
C LEU A 588 30.21 13.93 11.82
N TRP A 589 31.22 14.48 12.50
CA TRP A 589 32.41 15.08 11.90
C TRP A 589 33.63 14.84 12.79
N LEU A 590 34.83 15.03 12.23
CA LEU A 590 36.09 14.76 12.91
C LEU A 590 36.23 15.61 14.19
N ARG A 591 36.65 14.99 15.30
CA ARG A 591 36.78 15.57 16.64
C ARG A 591 35.48 16.07 17.26
N LYS A 592 34.32 15.64 16.76
CA LYS A 592 33.05 15.97 17.41
C LYS A 592 33.02 15.40 18.84
N PRO A 593 32.54 16.17 19.84
CA PRO A 593 32.27 15.65 21.17
C PRO A 593 31.17 14.59 21.14
N VAL A 594 31.47 13.40 21.67
CA VAL A 594 30.51 12.31 21.87
C VAL A 594 30.47 12.01 23.36
N ARG A 595 29.31 12.16 23.99
CA ARG A 595 29.16 11.98 25.44
C ARG A 595 28.38 10.70 25.74
N LEU A 596 28.94 9.90 26.65
CA LEU A 596 28.31 8.73 27.24
C LEU A 596 28.12 8.98 28.73
N VAL A 597 26.87 8.98 29.19
CA VAL A 597 26.53 9.09 30.61
C VAL A 597 25.98 7.76 31.07
N ILE A 598 26.70 7.08 31.94
CA ILE A 598 26.33 5.78 32.50
C ILE A 598 25.57 6.05 33.80
N GLY A 599 24.32 5.61 33.86
CA GLY A 599 23.46 5.75 35.04
C GLY A 599 23.72 4.65 36.08
N GLU A 600 23.06 4.78 37.22
CA GLU A 600 23.11 3.75 38.26
C GLU A 600 22.42 2.46 37.76
N PRO A 601 22.98 1.27 38.04
CA PRO A 601 22.31 0.00 37.76
C PRO A 601 20.95 -0.06 38.48
N ILE A 602 19.91 -0.41 37.74
CA ILE A 602 18.55 -0.61 38.26
C ILE A 602 18.39 -2.10 38.54
N GLU A 603 18.25 -2.48 39.81
CA GLU A 603 18.05 -3.88 40.20
C GLU A 603 16.70 -4.42 39.67
N SER A 604 16.66 -5.70 39.37
CA SER A 604 15.50 -6.37 38.76
C SER A 604 14.58 -7.03 39.80
N ASP A 605 14.54 -6.51 41.03
CA ASP A 605 13.80 -7.06 42.17
C ASP A 605 12.28 -6.79 42.11
N GLY A 606 11.81 -6.16 41.03
CA GLY A 606 10.39 -5.98 40.74
C GLY A 606 9.68 -4.95 41.63
N ARG A 607 10.42 -3.99 42.20
CA ARG A 607 9.89 -2.87 42.98
C ARG A 607 9.87 -1.56 42.22
#